data_AF-A0A0Q9LHF6-F1
#
_entry.id   AF-A0A0Q9LHF6-F1
#
_cell.length_a   1.000
_cell.length_b   1.000
_cell.length_c   1.000
_cell.angle_alpha   90.00
_cell.angle_beta   90.00
_cell.angle_gamma   90.00
#
_symmetry.space_group_name_H-M   'P 1'
#
loop_
_entity.id
_entity.type
_entity.pdbx_description
1 polymer ?
#
loop_
_entity_poly.entity_id
_entity_poly.type
_entity_poly.pdbx_seq_one_letter_code
_entity_poly.pdbx_strand_id
1 'polypeptide(L)'
;MHDLYNFTPEDMVLAYLYCLSIGDPDLIYAITYNGGQLPDQDEFREDYFEYVMNYDSETAVHYRYYDSIKVDENTAEENKVKVRIMVGVGSTTHSLALGLQKEDQVWKLDIYHLIKEYKNKASKNKP
;
A
#
# COMPACT_ATOMS: atom_id res chain seq x y z
N MET A 1 -1.03 2.41 -18.03
CA MET A 1 -1.29 3.49 -17.04
C MET A 1 -2.58 4.25 -17.32
N HIS A 2 -2.99 4.52 -18.57
CA HIS A 2 -4.28 5.14 -18.87
C HIS A 2 -5.49 4.38 -18.29
N ASP A 3 -5.41 3.05 -18.17
CA ASP A 3 -6.47 2.22 -17.59
C ASP A 3 -6.75 2.54 -16.11
N LEU A 4 -5.78 3.13 -15.40
CA LEU A 4 -5.91 3.52 -13.99
C LEU A 4 -6.51 4.92 -13.79
N TYR A 5 -6.72 5.71 -14.85
CA TYR A 5 -7.23 7.08 -14.71
C TYR A 5 -8.65 7.12 -14.14
N ASN A 6 -9.41 6.04 -14.30
CA ASN A 6 -10.76 5.92 -13.79
C ASN A 6 -10.81 5.26 -12.40
N PHE A 7 -9.68 4.82 -11.86
CA PHE A 7 -9.65 4.17 -10.55
C PHE A 7 -9.86 5.21 -9.46
N THR A 8 -10.80 4.92 -8.57
CA THR A 8 -10.98 5.66 -7.32
C THR A 8 -9.83 5.34 -6.36
N PRO A 9 -9.65 6.13 -5.29
CA PRO A 9 -8.69 5.78 -4.24
C PRO A 9 -8.95 4.39 -3.64
N GLU A 10 -10.21 4.00 -3.47
CA GLU A 10 -10.61 2.67 -3.01
C GLU A 10 -10.17 1.58 -3.99
N ASP A 11 -10.41 1.78 -5.30
CA ASP A 11 -9.98 0.83 -6.33
C ASP A 11 -8.45 0.65 -6.32
N MET A 12 -7.69 1.72 -6.09
CA MET A 12 -6.23 1.64 -5.99
C MET A 12 -5.75 0.87 -4.76
N VAL A 13 -6.45 0.96 -3.63
CA VAL A 13 -6.16 0.10 -2.47
C VAL A 13 -6.49 -1.36 -2.77
N LEU A 14 -7.57 -1.65 -3.50
CA LEU A 14 -7.87 -3.03 -3.92
C LEU A 14 -6.82 -3.57 -4.90
N ALA A 15 -6.37 -2.75 -5.85
CA ALA A 15 -5.27 -3.09 -6.75
C ALA A 15 -3.98 -3.37 -5.95
N TYR A 16 -3.68 -2.57 -4.93
CA TYR A 16 -2.56 -2.81 -4.03
C TYR A 16 -2.67 -4.16 -3.33
N LEU A 17 -3.81 -4.47 -2.70
CA LEU A 17 -4.04 -5.76 -2.04
C LEU A 17 -3.93 -6.95 -3.00
N TYR A 18 -4.35 -6.77 -4.26
CA TYR A 18 -4.13 -7.77 -5.30
C TYR A 18 -2.63 -7.97 -5.58
N CYS A 19 -1.85 -6.89 -5.73
CA CYS A 19 -0.40 -6.96 -5.93
C CYS A 19 0.30 -7.69 -4.76
N LEU A 20 -0.11 -7.39 -3.52
CA LEU A 20 0.38 -8.10 -2.34
C LEU A 20 0.06 -9.60 -2.41
N SER A 21 -1.14 -9.95 -2.86
CA SER A 21 -1.58 -11.35 -2.91
C SER A 21 -0.83 -12.22 -3.91
N ILE A 22 -0.27 -11.61 -4.97
CA ILE A 22 0.55 -12.29 -5.96
C ILE A 22 2.06 -12.12 -5.72
N GLY A 23 2.44 -11.25 -4.78
CA GLY A 23 3.82 -11.01 -4.39
C GLY A 23 4.67 -10.37 -5.49
N ASP A 24 4.09 -9.46 -6.28
CA ASP A 24 4.76 -8.80 -7.41
C ASP A 24 5.26 -7.40 -7.03
N PRO A 25 6.55 -7.24 -6.67
CA PRO A 25 7.11 -5.94 -6.29
C PRO A 25 7.18 -4.94 -7.45
N ASP A 26 7.22 -5.39 -8.70
CA ASP A 26 7.29 -4.48 -9.86
C ASP A 26 5.95 -3.76 -10.04
N LEU A 27 4.84 -4.47 -9.82
CA LEU A 27 3.51 -3.85 -9.80
C LEU A 27 3.34 -2.93 -8.58
N ILE A 28 3.82 -3.32 -7.41
CA ILE A 28 3.78 -2.47 -6.21
C ILE A 28 4.58 -1.19 -6.46
N TYR A 29 5.78 -1.29 -7.03
CA TYR A 29 6.60 -0.14 -7.41
C TYR A 29 5.84 0.80 -8.36
N ALA A 30 5.20 0.26 -9.40
CA ALA A 30 4.48 1.06 -10.40
C ALA A 30 3.31 1.88 -9.82
N ILE A 31 2.64 1.36 -8.78
CA ILE A 31 1.51 2.03 -8.11
C ILE A 31 1.91 2.79 -6.84
N THR A 32 3.19 2.76 -6.46
CA THR A 32 3.70 3.52 -5.31
C THR A 32 3.98 4.96 -5.74
N TYR A 33 3.58 5.91 -4.88
CA TYR A 33 3.83 7.32 -5.10
C TYR A 33 5.34 7.59 -5.07
N ASN A 34 5.88 8.19 -6.12
CA ASN A 34 7.32 8.45 -6.19
C ASN A 34 7.70 9.60 -5.27
N GLY A 35 7.09 10.78 -5.47
CA GLY A 35 7.38 11.97 -4.66
C GLY A 35 8.87 12.37 -4.60
N GLY A 36 9.70 11.88 -5.53
CA GLY A 36 11.15 12.04 -5.52
C GLY A 36 11.89 11.22 -4.46
N GLN A 37 11.25 10.20 -3.88
CA GLN A 37 11.80 9.42 -2.77
C GLN A 37 12.00 7.94 -3.12
N LEU A 38 11.39 7.41 -4.17
CA LEU A 38 11.57 6.01 -4.53
C LEU A 38 13.01 5.76 -5.03
N PRO A 39 13.63 4.64 -4.62
CA PRO A 39 14.90 4.21 -5.18
C PRO A 39 14.64 3.70 -6.61
N ASP A 40 15.69 3.25 -7.29
CA ASP A 40 15.47 2.53 -8.54
C ASP A 40 14.70 1.22 -8.31
N GLN A 41 14.13 0.69 -9.39
CA GLN A 41 13.25 -0.48 -9.33
C GLN A 41 13.99 -1.74 -8.82
N ASP A 42 15.29 -1.88 -9.12
CA ASP A 42 16.06 -3.03 -8.68
C ASP A 42 16.28 -2.99 -7.16
N GLU A 43 16.68 -1.84 -6.62
CA GLU A 43 16.82 -1.63 -5.17
C GLU A 43 15.46 -1.78 -4.45
N PHE A 44 14.38 -1.25 -5.02
CA PHE A 44 13.04 -1.41 -4.44
C PHE A 44 12.65 -2.89 -4.34
N ARG A 45 12.88 -3.66 -5.39
CA ARG A 45 12.56 -5.09 -5.44
C ARG A 45 13.37 -5.89 -4.42
N GLU A 46 14.67 -5.59 -4.29
CA GLU A 46 15.53 -6.23 -3.29
C GLU A 46 15.04 -5.92 -1.86
N ASP A 47 14.80 -4.65 -1.56
CA ASP A 47 14.28 -4.21 -0.26
C ASP A 47 12.92 -4.84 0.06
N TYR A 48 12.05 -4.97 -0.95
CA TYR A 48 10.73 -5.59 -0.79
C TYR A 48 10.84 -7.06 -0.36
N PHE A 49 11.63 -7.86 -1.08
CA PHE A 49 11.79 -9.27 -0.77
C PHE A 49 12.52 -9.51 0.55
N GLU A 50 13.50 -8.69 0.89
CA GLU A 50 14.28 -8.86 2.13
C GLU A 50 13.46 -8.46 3.38
N TYR A 51 12.67 -7.38 3.30
CA TYR A 51 12.11 -6.75 4.51
C TYR A 51 10.59 -6.72 4.59
N VAL A 52 9.85 -6.83 3.49
CA VAL A 52 8.42 -6.45 3.43
C VAL A 52 7.51 -7.62 3.10
N MET A 53 7.92 -8.50 2.19
CA MET A 53 7.07 -9.54 1.58
C MET A 53 6.25 -10.37 2.60
N ASN A 54 6.84 -10.74 3.74
CA ASN A 54 6.14 -11.52 4.76
C ASN A 54 4.99 -10.73 5.42
N TYR A 55 5.21 -9.45 5.76
CA TYR A 55 4.19 -8.59 6.37
C TYR A 55 3.05 -8.29 5.39
N ASP A 56 3.39 -8.07 4.12
CA ASP A 56 2.41 -7.82 3.08
C ASP A 56 1.57 -9.06 2.75
N SER A 57 2.18 -10.24 2.78
CA SER A 57 1.46 -11.52 2.62
C SER A 57 0.40 -11.71 3.72
N GLU A 58 0.76 -11.40 4.97
CA GLU A 58 -0.21 -11.42 6.09
C GLU A 58 -1.32 -10.39 5.89
N THR A 59 -0.97 -9.17 5.46
CA THR A 59 -1.93 -8.10 5.18
C THR A 59 -2.93 -8.50 4.09
N ALA A 60 -2.44 -9.09 2.99
CA ALA A 60 -3.28 -9.55 1.89
C ALA A 60 -4.30 -10.61 2.35
N VAL A 61 -3.91 -11.53 3.25
CA VAL A 61 -4.82 -12.53 3.82
C VAL A 61 -5.83 -11.89 4.76
N HIS A 62 -5.36 -11.00 5.64
CA HIS A 62 -6.19 -10.39 6.68
C HIS A 62 -7.34 -9.55 6.11
N TYR A 63 -7.07 -8.82 5.01
CA TYR A 63 -8.03 -7.90 4.41
C TYR A 63 -8.69 -8.43 3.13
N ARG A 64 -8.47 -9.70 2.75
CA ARG A 64 -9.07 -10.32 1.55
C ARG A 64 -10.60 -10.27 1.56
N TYR A 65 -11.22 -10.43 2.72
CA TYR A 65 -12.67 -10.42 2.91
C TYR A 65 -13.07 -9.23 3.79
N TYR A 66 -12.75 -8.03 3.33
CA TYR A 66 -13.08 -6.79 4.05
C TYR A 66 -14.60 -6.56 4.11
N ASP A 67 -15.05 -5.93 5.19
CA ASP A 67 -16.44 -5.49 5.34
C ASP A 67 -16.69 -4.13 4.70
N SER A 68 -15.67 -3.26 4.73
CA SER A 68 -15.76 -1.94 4.13
C SER A 68 -14.39 -1.39 3.71
N ILE A 69 -14.43 -0.57 2.66
CA ILE A 69 -13.31 0.22 2.16
C ILE A 69 -13.88 1.59 1.78
N LYS A 70 -13.33 2.67 2.35
CA LYS A 70 -13.84 4.03 2.15
C LYS A 70 -12.73 5.07 2.30
N VAL A 71 -12.80 6.14 1.52
CA VAL A 71 -12.05 7.38 1.80
C VAL A 71 -12.46 7.95 3.16
N ASP A 72 -11.46 8.36 3.94
CA ASP A 72 -11.65 9.16 5.16
C ASP A 72 -11.81 10.62 4.75
N GLU A 73 -13.08 11.06 4.66
CA GLU A 73 -13.47 12.40 4.19
C GLU A 73 -12.80 13.55 4.96
N ASN A 74 -12.42 13.32 6.22
CA ASN A 74 -11.72 14.33 7.04
C ASN A 74 -10.28 14.60 6.57
N THR A 75 -9.74 13.73 5.73
CA THR A 75 -8.36 13.81 5.22
C THR A 75 -8.33 14.06 3.71
N ALA A 76 -9.49 14.24 3.08
CA ALA A 76 -9.61 14.35 1.65
C ALA A 76 -9.28 15.76 1.16
N GLU A 77 -8.18 15.87 0.43
CA GLU A 77 -7.78 17.00 -0.37
C GLU A 77 -7.82 16.61 -1.86
N GLU A 78 -7.76 17.58 -2.77
CA GLU A 78 -7.88 17.35 -4.22
C GLU A 78 -6.93 16.25 -4.75
N ASN A 79 -5.70 16.21 -4.23
CA ASN A 79 -4.65 15.31 -4.69
C ASN A 79 -4.10 14.40 -3.58
N LYS A 80 -4.76 14.33 -2.42
CA LYS A 80 -4.31 13.54 -1.28
C LYS A 80 -5.48 13.04 -0.46
N VAL A 81 -5.50 11.76 -0.15
CA VAL A 81 -6.57 11.14 0.66
C VAL A 81 -6.00 10.04 1.55
N LYS A 82 -6.75 9.62 2.56
CA LYS A 82 -6.54 8.32 3.20
C LYS A 82 -7.74 7.42 2.92
N VAL A 83 -7.47 6.17 2.61
CA VAL A 83 -8.49 5.12 2.47
C VAL A 83 -8.37 4.19 3.65
N ARG A 84 -9.49 3.93 4.31
CA ARG A 84 -9.59 2.99 5.42
C ARG A 84 -10.29 1.73 4.96
N ILE A 85 -9.64 0.59 5.16
CA ILE A 85 -10.20 -0.74 4.98
C ILE A 85 -10.42 -1.37 6.35
N MET A 86 -11.57 -2.03 6.55
CA MET A 86 -11.95 -2.65 7.82
C MET A 86 -12.43 -4.09 7.61
N VAL A 87 -12.10 -4.95 8.57
CA VAL A 87 -12.55 -6.34 8.62
C VAL A 87 -12.95 -6.72 10.05
N GLY A 88 -14.09 -7.35 10.19
CA GLY A 88 -14.63 -7.91 11.41
C GLY A 88 -14.28 -9.39 11.51
N VAL A 89 -13.61 -9.77 12.60
CA VAL A 89 -13.28 -11.16 12.92
C VAL A 89 -13.85 -11.48 14.29
N GLY A 90 -14.95 -12.23 14.31
CA GLY A 90 -15.70 -12.50 15.54
C GLY A 90 -16.26 -11.21 16.15
N SER A 91 -15.77 -10.85 17.35
CA SER A 91 -16.14 -9.62 18.06
C SER A 91 -15.15 -8.47 17.89
N THR A 92 -14.07 -8.67 17.13
CA THR A 92 -13.01 -7.66 16.95
C THR A 92 -13.08 -7.06 15.55
N THR A 93 -12.85 -5.75 15.44
CA THR A 93 -12.72 -5.06 14.17
C THR A 93 -11.28 -4.60 14.00
N HIS A 94 -10.66 -5.00 12.89
CA HIS A 94 -9.35 -4.54 12.48
C HIS A 94 -9.50 -3.49 11.38
N SER A 95 -8.60 -2.51 11.35
CA SER A 95 -8.58 -1.49 10.31
C SER A 95 -7.16 -1.16 9.88
N LEU A 96 -6.98 -0.94 8.58
CA LEU A 96 -5.77 -0.40 7.98
C LEU A 96 -6.13 0.90 7.26
N ALA A 97 -5.30 1.93 7.43
CA ALA A 97 -5.45 3.19 6.73
C ALA A 97 -4.23 3.42 5.84
N LEU A 98 -4.46 3.60 4.54
CA LEU A 98 -3.43 3.82 3.53
C LEU A 98 -3.54 5.23 2.97
N GLY A 99 -2.43 5.94 2.91
CA GLY A 99 -2.35 7.25 2.27
C GLY A 99 -2.21 7.10 0.76
N LEU A 100 -2.93 7.93 0.01
CA LEU A 100 -2.78 8.03 -1.44
C LEU A 100 -2.52 9.48 -1.83
N GLN A 101 -1.67 9.65 -2.84
CA GLN A 101 -1.40 10.93 -3.48
C GLN A 101 -1.56 10.78 -4.98
N LYS A 102 -2.07 11.82 -5.64
CA LYS A 102 -2.30 11.82 -7.08
C LYS A 102 -1.03 12.21 -7.83
N GLU A 103 -0.58 11.37 -8.76
CA GLU A 103 0.58 11.58 -9.62
C GLU A 103 0.18 11.24 -11.07
N ASP A 104 0.37 12.17 -12.01
CA ASP A 104 0.01 12.01 -13.42
C ASP A 104 -1.43 11.50 -13.65
N GLN A 105 -2.38 12.09 -12.91
CA GLN A 105 -3.82 11.75 -12.88
C GLN A 105 -4.18 10.40 -12.24
N VAL A 106 -3.20 9.61 -11.79
CA VAL A 106 -3.40 8.32 -11.13
C VAL A 106 -3.27 8.49 -9.62
N TRP A 107 -4.16 7.90 -8.84
CA TRP A 107 -3.97 7.77 -7.40
C TRP A 107 -2.89 6.73 -7.13
N LYS A 108 -1.84 7.10 -6.39
CA LYS A 108 -0.73 6.21 -6.03
C LYS A 108 -0.58 6.10 -4.52
N LEU A 109 -0.09 4.95 -4.06
CA LEU A 109 0.04 4.60 -2.65
C LEU A 109 1.28 5.26 -2.05
N ASP A 110 1.09 6.07 -1.01
CA ASP A 110 2.19 6.65 -0.22
C ASP A 110 2.61 5.63 0.85
N ILE A 111 3.37 4.60 0.44
CA ILE A 111 3.73 3.45 1.29
C ILE A 111 5.24 3.24 1.46
N TYR A 112 6.08 3.97 0.71
CA TYR A 112 7.52 3.74 0.76
C TYR A 112 8.13 4.03 2.14
N HIS A 113 7.52 4.93 2.92
CA HIS A 113 7.92 5.16 4.30
C HIS A 113 7.76 3.91 5.18
N LEU A 114 6.77 3.06 4.93
CA LEU A 114 6.58 1.79 5.64
C LEU A 114 7.71 0.81 5.32
N ILE A 115 8.11 0.72 4.04
CA ILE A 115 9.24 -0.11 3.61
C ILE A 115 10.53 0.31 4.34
N LYS A 116 10.80 1.62 4.42
CA LYS A 116 11.92 2.16 5.21
C LYS A 116 11.85 1.77 6.67
N GLU A 117 10.65 1.80 7.28
CA GLU A 117 10.48 1.37 8.67
C GLU A 117 10.79 -0.11 8.87
N TYR A 118 10.35 -1.00 7.97
CA TYR A 118 10.66 -2.43 8.04
C TYR A 118 12.16 -2.70 7.90
N LYS A 119 12.83 -2.06 6.93
CA LYS A 119 14.29 -2.11 6.75
C LYS A 119 15.05 -1.65 8.01
N ASN A 120 14.58 -0.57 8.63
CA ASN A 120 15.16 -0.05 9.88
C ASN A 120 14.96 -1.01 11.07
N LYS A 121 13.79 -1.65 11.18
CA LYS A 121 13.52 -2.66 12.22
C LYS A 121 14.41 -3.89 12.05
N ALA A 122 14.55 -4.40 10.83
CA ALA A 122 15.41 -5.54 10.53
C ALA A 122 16.90 -5.25 10.86
N SER A 123 17.38 -4.04 10.55
CA SER A 123 18.76 -3.64 10.82
C SER A 123 19.08 -3.54 12.32
N LYS A 124 18.10 -3.18 13.16
CA LYS A 124 18.25 -3.12 14.63
C LYS A 124 18.23 -4.49 15.31
N ASN A 125 17.71 -5.50 14.62
CA ASN A 125 17.60 -6.88 15.13
C ASN A 125 18.73 -7.80 14.62
N LYS A 126 19.73 -7.26 13.89
CA LYS A 126 20.96 -8.00 13.56
C LYS A 126 21.83 -8.10 14.83
N PRO A 127 22.29 -9.31 15.21
CA PRO A 127 23.07 -9.54 16.44
C PRO A 127 24.44 -8.87 16.42
#